data_AF-A0A969NRI9-F1
#
_entry.id   AF-A0A969NRI9-F1
#
_cell.length_a   1.000
_cell.length_b   1.000
_cell.length_c   1.000
_cell.angle_alpha   90.00
_cell.angle_beta   90.00
_cell.angle_gamma   90.00
#
_symmetry.space_group_name_H-M   'P 1'
#
loop_
_entity.id
_entity.type
_entity.pdbx_description
1 polymer ?
#
loop_
_entity_poly.entity_id
_entity_poly.type
_entity_poly.pdbx_seq_one_letter_code
_entity_poly.pdbx_strand_id
1 'polypeptide(L)'
;MLREEIENLYGNSLEEKFLEKIGKFIVNSLRRKGKKKAFFAPKNLQKSAETIPDAIQSDAKIFKYFLDSSIVEIACTKLWLSMLTGYGFTPLVSEQFLEVERDKLTVNDRIQLSPNRLILWRKVTKNKIALAVNGIPTVVPLYQNIETVIKTINSGEVQSVKKILEDSGSLANKDEHREYSVEGILSLLNTLLCNGGIKIVK
;
A
#
# COMPACT_ATOMS: atom_id res chain seq x y z
N MET A 1 -20.16 29.80 14.01
CA MET A 1 -21.35 29.28 14.72
C MET A 1 -21.21 27.80 15.09
N LEU A 2 -21.38 26.80 14.22
CA LEU A 2 -21.30 25.38 14.66
C LEU A 2 -19.90 24.93 15.11
N ARG A 3 -18.85 25.42 14.44
CA ARG A 3 -17.44 25.12 14.79
C ARG A 3 -17.02 25.76 16.12
N GLU A 4 -17.47 26.99 16.37
CA GLU A 4 -17.17 27.73 17.60
C GLU A 4 -17.92 27.16 18.81
N GLU A 5 -19.15 26.66 18.64
CA GLU A 5 -19.89 25.97 19.71
C GLU A 5 -19.24 24.62 20.09
N ILE A 6 -18.71 23.90 19.10
CA ILE A 6 -18.01 22.62 19.32
C ILE A 6 -16.63 22.85 19.97
N GLU A 7 -15.88 23.87 19.54
CA GLU A 7 -14.61 24.27 20.16
C GLU A 7 -14.82 24.78 21.60
N ASN A 8 -15.89 25.54 21.88
CA ASN A 8 -16.24 26.01 23.23
C ASN A 8 -16.66 24.90 24.20
N LEU A 9 -17.35 23.85 23.72
CA LEU A 9 -17.85 22.77 24.58
C LEU A 9 -16.78 21.72 24.93
N TYR A 10 -15.75 21.53 24.09
CA TYR A 10 -14.86 20.37 24.22
C TYR A 10 -13.36 20.68 24.11
N GLY A 11 -12.94 21.85 23.61
CA GLY A 11 -11.53 22.23 23.48
C GLY A 11 -10.61 21.15 22.90
N ASN A 12 -9.34 21.12 23.32
CA ASN A 12 -8.37 20.08 22.97
C ASN A 12 -8.76 18.66 23.44
N SER A 13 -9.83 18.50 24.23
CA SER A 13 -10.32 17.18 24.68
C SER A 13 -11.11 16.45 23.60
N LEU A 14 -11.45 17.09 22.48
CA LEU A 14 -12.21 16.48 21.40
C LEU A 14 -11.37 15.43 20.67
N GLU A 15 -10.10 15.72 20.41
CA GLU A 15 -9.16 14.80 19.79
C GLU A 15 -8.87 13.58 20.68
N GLU A 16 -8.57 13.81 21.97
CA GLU A 16 -8.35 12.73 22.93
C GLU A 16 -9.59 11.86 23.16
N LYS A 17 -10.76 12.45 23.36
CA LYS A 17 -12.01 11.68 23.57
C LYS A 17 -12.45 10.94 22.31
N PHE A 18 -12.17 11.48 21.13
CA PHE A 18 -12.46 10.83 19.86
C PHE A 18 -11.52 9.63 19.65
N LEU A 19 -10.23 9.80 19.90
CA LEU A 19 -9.23 8.71 19.86
C LEU A 19 -9.50 7.64 20.92
N GLU A 20 -9.92 8.01 22.13
CA GLU A 20 -10.26 7.07 23.20
C GLU A 20 -11.54 6.27 22.86
N LYS A 21 -12.55 6.92 22.28
CA LYS A 21 -13.77 6.25 21.80
C LYS A 21 -13.49 5.31 20.63
N ILE A 22 -12.64 5.72 19.69
CA ILE A 22 -12.18 4.85 18.58
C ILE A 22 -11.42 3.65 19.15
N GLY A 23 -10.49 3.87 20.08
CA GLY A 23 -9.74 2.80 20.75
C GLY A 23 -10.66 1.80 21.47
N LYS A 24 -11.62 2.28 22.26
CA LYS A 24 -12.62 1.44 22.94
C LYS A 24 -13.53 0.68 21.96
N PHE A 25 -13.88 1.29 20.83
CA PHE A 25 -14.70 0.64 19.80
C PHE A 25 -13.93 -0.48 19.09
N ILE A 26 -12.68 -0.24 18.70
CA ILE A 26 -11.78 -1.23 18.09
C ILE A 26 -11.59 -2.43 19.03
N VAL A 27 -11.30 -2.18 20.31
CA VAL A 27 -11.11 -3.24 21.33
C VAL A 27 -12.38 -4.07 21.53
N ASN A 28 -13.56 -3.46 21.51
CA ASN A 28 -14.83 -4.16 21.66
C ASN A 28 -15.26 -4.92 20.39
N SER A 29 -14.92 -4.40 19.20
CA SER A 29 -15.17 -5.06 17.90
C SER A 29 -14.38 -6.37 17.76
N LEU A 30 -13.14 -6.40 18.28
CA LEU A 30 -12.28 -7.58 18.30
C LEU A 30 -12.82 -8.71 19.21
N ARG A 31 -13.68 -8.41 20.20
CA ARG A 31 -14.22 -9.40 21.15
C ARG A 31 -15.43 -10.19 20.64
N ARG A 32 -16.06 -9.82 19.51
CA ARG A 32 -17.24 -10.56 19.00
C ARG A 32 -16.83 -11.77 18.14
N LYS A 33 -16.92 -12.96 18.77
CA LYS A 33 -16.73 -14.30 18.20
C LYS A 33 -17.76 -14.65 17.11
N GLY A 34 -17.25 -15.16 16.00
CA GLY A 34 -17.91 -16.08 15.07
C GLY A 34 -16.81 -16.97 14.48
N LYS A 35 -17.14 -18.13 13.90
CA LYS A 35 -16.19 -18.99 13.15
C LYS A 35 -15.61 -18.22 11.96
N LYS A 36 -14.68 -17.31 12.20
CA LYS A 36 -14.06 -16.47 11.18
C LYS A 36 -12.94 -17.27 10.54
N LYS A 37 -12.99 -17.44 9.21
CA LYS A 37 -11.80 -17.77 8.42
C LYS A 37 -10.67 -16.88 8.90
N ALA A 38 -9.47 -17.43 9.09
CA ALA A 38 -8.31 -16.62 9.41
C ALA A 38 -8.22 -15.46 8.39
N PHE A 39 -8.34 -14.23 8.88
CA PHE A 39 -8.24 -13.00 8.07
C PHE A 39 -6.83 -12.80 7.50
N PHE A 40 -5.88 -13.58 8.02
CA PHE A 40 -4.49 -13.59 7.67
C PHE A 40 -4.11 -14.98 7.15
N ALA A 41 -3.63 -15.04 5.91
CA ALA A 41 -3.08 -16.23 5.29
C ALA A 41 -1.55 -16.12 5.26
N PRO A 42 -0.83 -16.60 6.30
CA PRO A 42 0.63 -16.43 6.40
C PRO A 42 1.39 -17.04 5.21
N LYS A 43 0.84 -18.12 4.62
CA LYS A 43 1.42 -18.80 3.45
C LYS A 43 1.12 -18.09 2.12
N ASN A 44 0.24 -17.09 2.11
CA ASN A 44 -0.12 -16.32 0.93
C ASN A 44 -0.54 -14.90 1.35
N LEU A 45 0.45 -14.05 1.59
CA LEU A 45 0.24 -12.67 2.04
C LEU A 45 -0.52 -11.83 1.01
N GLN A 46 -0.31 -12.07 -0.29
CA GLN A 46 -1.03 -11.37 -1.35
C GLN A 46 -2.55 -11.65 -1.31
N LYS A 47 -2.96 -12.90 -1.02
CA LYS A 47 -4.38 -13.24 -0.78
C LYS A 47 -4.96 -12.47 0.41
N SER A 48 -4.15 -12.22 1.43
CA SER A 48 -4.56 -11.41 2.58
C SER A 48 -4.73 -9.93 2.18
N ALA A 49 -3.82 -9.39 1.36
CA ALA A 49 -3.87 -8.02 0.86
C ALA A 49 -5.15 -7.73 0.04
N GLU A 50 -5.66 -8.72 -0.68
CA GLU A 50 -6.88 -8.60 -1.49
C GLU A 50 -8.15 -8.46 -0.62
N THR A 51 -8.13 -8.94 0.62
CA THR A 51 -9.31 -8.95 1.51
C THR A 51 -9.05 -8.10 2.76
N ILE A 52 -9.65 -6.90 2.83
CA ILE A 52 -9.60 -6.07 4.05
C ILE A 52 -10.44 -6.74 5.14
N PRO A 53 -9.91 -6.93 6.36
CA PRO A 53 -10.64 -7.52 7.47
C PRO A 53 -11.95 -6.79 7.81
N ASP A 54 -12.98 -7.54 8.19
CA ASP A 54 -14.29 -7.00 8.59
C ASP A 54 -14.21 -5.94 9.68
N ALA A 55 -13.22 -6.04 10.59
CA ALA A 55 -13.00 -5.06 11.63
C ALA A 55 -12.69 -3.68 11.04
N ILE A 56 -11.69 -3.60 10.15
CA ILE A 56 -11.32 -2.37 9.44
C ILE A 56 -12.52 -1.85 8.63
N GLN A 57 -13.22 -2.74 7.92
CA GLN A 57 -14.40 -2.33 7.15
C GLN A 57 -15.53 -1.78 8.03
N SER A 58 -15.74 -2.36 9.20
CA SER A 58 -16.80 -1.95 10.13
C SER A 58 -16.51 -0.59 10.73
N ASP A 59 -15.26 -0.34 11.15
CA ASP A 59 -14.82 0.95 11.68
C ASP A 59 -14.92 2.04 10.60
N ALA A 60 -14.60 1.68 9.36
CA ALA A 60 -14.68 2.57 8.20
C ALA A 60 -16.11 3.04 7.86
N LYS A 61 -17.15 2.27 8.23
CA LYS A 61 -18.55 2.63 7.91
C LYS A 61 -18.95 3.99 8.46
N ILE A 62 -18.44 4.36 9.63
CA ILE A 62 -18.75 5.64 10.28
C ILE A 62 -18.22 6.81 9.42
N PHE A 63 -17.06 6.66 8.81
CA PHE A 63 -16.45 7.71 7.99
C PHE A 63 -17.14 7.90 6.64
N LYS A 64 -17.81 6.86 6.11
CA LYS A 64 -18.57 6.97 4.85
C LYS A 64 -19.78 7.90 4.92
N TYR A 65 -20.22 8.28 6.13
CA TYR A 65 -21.25 9.31 6.30
C TYR A 65 -20.72 10.73 6.08
N PHE A 66 -19.40 10.93 6.20
CA PHE A 66 -18.76 12.25 6.15
C PHE A 66 -17.81 12.42 4.96
N LEU A 67 -17.31 11.31 4.41
CA LEU A 67 -16.30 11.29 3.34
C LEU A 67 -16.76 10.41 2.18
N ASP A 68 -16.24 10.71 0.99
CA ASP A 68 -16.43 9.90 -0.21
C ASP A 68 -16.00 8.45 0.05
N SER A 69 -16.85 7.49 -0.36
CA SER A 69 -16.61 6.07 -0.16
C SER A 69 -15.28 5.59 -0.76
N SER A 70 -14.83 6.18 -1.86
CA SER A 70 -13.56 5.88 -2.51
C SER A 70 -12.35 6.33 -1.67
N ILE A 71 -12.44 7.47 -0.99
CA ILE A 71 -11.40 7.96 -0.07
C ILE A 71 -11.27 7.00 1.11
N VAL A 72 -12.41 6.60 1.69
CA VAL A 72 -12.46 5.66 2.81
C VAL A 72 -11.89 4.29 2.40
N GLU A 73 -12.23 3.79 1.21
CA GLU A 73 -11.70 2.52 0.70
C GLU A 73 -10.18 2.57 0.51
N ILE A 74 -9.65 3.64 -0.09
CA ILE A 74 -8.21 3.83 -0.27
C ILE A 74 -7.52 3.87 1.10
N ALA A 75 -8.05 4.61 2.07
CA ALA A 75 -7.48 4.71 3.41
C ALA A 75 -7.43 3.35 4.12
N CYS A 76 -8.52 2.59 4.08
CA CYS A 76 -8.59 1.24 4.65
C CYS A 76 -7.59 0.29 3.99
N THR A 77 -7.46 0.38 2.66
CA THR A 77 -6.50 -0.44 1.91
C THR A 77 -5.07 -0.09 2.31
N LYS A 78 -4.72 1.20 2.36
CA LYS A 78 -3.38 1.65 2.78
C LYS A 78 -3.06 1.16 4.20
N LEU A 79 -3.98 1.33 5.15
CA LEU A 79 -3.81 0.85 6.52
C LEU A 79 -3.56 -0.66 6.54
N TRP A 80 -4.39 -1.44 5.85
CA TRP A 80 -4.27 -2.89 5.83
C TRP A 80 -2.97 -3.38 5.19
N LEU A 81 -2.58 -2.81 4.06
CA LEU A 81 -1.31 -3.14 3.40
C LEU A 81 -0.10 -2.76 4.26
N SER A 82 -0.17 -1.63 4.96
CA SER A 82 0.88 -1.21 5.91
C SER A 82 1.01 -2.20 7.05
N MET A 83 -0.12 -2.67 7.60
CA MET A 83 -0.12 -3.70 8.62
C MET A 83 0.49 -5.00 8.08
N LEU A 84 0.07 -5.49 6.91
CA LEU A 84 0.59 -6.76 6.38
C LEU A 84 2.10 -6.74 6.07
N THR A 85 2.60 -5.60 5.59
CA THR A 85 4.02 -5.44 5.24
C THR A 85 4.87 -4.89 6.38
N GLY A 86 4.24 -4.46 7.47
CA GLY A 86 4.86 -3.93 8.68
C GLY A 86 4.68 -4.81 9.93
N TYR A 87 3.82 -5.83 9.94
CA TYR A 87 3.65 -6.68 11.13
C TYR A 87 4.95 -7.44 11.44
N GLY A 88 5.54 -7.13 12.61
CA GLY A 88 6.87 -7.59 13.04
C GLY A 88 7.97 -6.53 12.93
N PHE A 89 7.68 -5.39 12.30
CA PHE A 89 8.58 -4.26 12.15
C PHE A 89 7.84 -2.99 12.56
N THR A 90 8.27 -2.35 13.65
CA THR A 90 8.23 -0.88 13.71
C THR A 90 8.61 -0.39 12.31
N PRO A 91 7.82 0.47 11.63
CA PRO A 91 8.20 0.95 10.31
C PRO A 91 9.65 1.39 10.44
N LEU A 92 10.55 0.67 9.78
CA LEU A 92 11.97 0.98 9.85
C LEU A 92 12.09 2.28 9.08
N VAL A 93 11.88 3.39 9.79
CA VAL A 93 12.50 4.67 9.49
C VAL A 93 13.98 4.45 9.78
N SER A 94 14.60 3.55 9.02
CA SER A 94 16.02 3.33 9.11
C SER A 94 16.63 4.50 8.38
N GLU A 95 17.44 5.28 9.09
CA GLU A 95 18.31 6.30 8.52
C GLU A 95 19.18 5.73 7.37
N GLN A 96 19.35 4.39 7.32
CA GLN A 96 19.98 3.65 6.22
C GLN A 96 19.21 3.74 4.88
N PHE A 97 17.93 4.14 4.87
CA PHE A 97 17.18 4.47 3.64
C PHE A 97 17.18 5.96 3.33
N LEU A 98 17.57 6.81 4.29
CA LEU A 98 17.80 8.25 4.05
C LEU A 98 19.16 8.49 3.37
N GLU A 99 20.10 7.55 3.53
CA GLU A 99 21.42 7.57 2.89
C GLU A 99 21.48 6.84 1.54
N VAL A 100 20.37 6.26 1.06
CA VAL A 100 20.28 5.96 -0.37
C VAL A 100 20.27 7.33 -1.03
N GLU A 101 21.46 7.79 -1.47
CA GLU A 101 21.59 8.79 -2.52
C GLU A 101 20.43 8.53 -3.47
N ARG A 102 19.69 9.57 -3.84
CA ARG A 102 18.55 9.48 -4.77
C ARG A 102 19.08 9.11 -6.17
N ASP A 103 19.77 7.98 -6.28
CA ASP A 103 20.17 7.29 -7.46
C ASP A 103 18.87 7.00 -8.18
N LYS A 104 18.53 7.91 -9.08
CA LYS A 104 17.43 7.70 -10.00
C LYS A 104 17.77 6.43 -10.75
N LEU A 105 17.02 5.39 -10.46
CA LEU A 105 17.06 4.15 -11.18
C LEU A 105 16.94 4.45 -12.68
N THR A 106 17.91 3.96 -13.43
CA THR A 106 18.06 4.12 -14.86
C THR A 106 17.66 2.83 -15.58
N VAL A 107 17.46 2.93 -16.89
CA VAL A 107 17.10 1.78 -17.74
C VAL A 107 18.18 0.69 -17.74
N ASN A 108 19.44 1.06 -17.48
CA ASN A 108 20.58 0.13 -17.50
C ASN A 108 20.74 -0.65 -16.20
N ASP A 109 20.01 -0.30 -15.15
CA ASP A 109 20.17 -0.93 -13.84
C ASP A 109 19.57 -2.34 -13.81
N ARG A 110 20.07 -3.11 -12.85
CA ARG A 110 19.53 -4.41 -12.46
C ARG A 110 19.00 -4.29 -11.04
N ILE A 111 17.81 -4.81 -10.82
CA ILE A 111 17.15 -4.74 -9.51
C ILE A 111 16.81 -6.13 -8.99
N GLN A 112 16.70 -6.24 -7.69
CA GLN A 112 16.23 -7.43 -7.00
C GLN A 112 15.32 -7.04 -5.85
N LEU A 113 14.35 -7.89 -5.53
CA LEU A 113 13.59 -7.77 -4.28
C LEU A 113 14.55 -7.76 -3.09
N SER A 114 14.32 -6.85 -2.15
CA SER A 114 15.02 -6.87 -0.88
C SER A 114 14.56 -8.08 -0.04
N PRO A 115 15.48 -8.76 0.69
CA PRO A 115 15.14 -9.95 1.45
C PRO A 115 13.96 -9.72 2.42
N ASN A 116 12.99 -10.64 2.40
CA ASN A 116 11.78 -10.60 3.23
C ASN A 116 10.87 -9.36 3.03
N ARG A 117 11.02 -8.60 1.94
CA ARG A 117 10.24 -7.39 1.67
C ARG A 117 9.31 -7.55 0.48
N LEU A 118 8.43 -8.54 0.58
CA LEU A 118 7.39 -8.75 -0.43
C LEU A 118 6.57 -7.47 -0.62
N ILE A 119 6.40 -7.10 -1.88
CA ILE A 119 5.55 -5.99 -2.29
C ILE A 119 4.12 -6.52 -2.34
N LEU A 120 3.22 -5.98 -1.52
CA LEU A 120 1.82 -6.34 -1.54
C LEU A 120 1.02 -5.26 -2.23
N TRP A 121 -0.04 -5.65 -2.95
CA TRP A 121 -0.86 -4.69 -3.67
C TRP A 121 -2.34 -5.04 -3.63
N ARG A 122 -3.17 -4.03 -3.91
CA ARG A 122 -4.61 -4.17 -4.10
C ARG A 122 -5.14 -3.05 -5.00
N LYS A 123 -6.00 -3.41 -5.96
CA LYS A 123 -6.77 -2.42 -6.72
C LYS A 123 -7.73 -1.68 -5.79
N VAL A 124 -7.74 -0.36 -5.85
CA VAL A 124 -8.58 0.49 -4.98
C VAL A 124 -9.62 1.28 -5.75
N THR A 125 -9.38 1.55 -7.03
CA THR A 125 -10.40 2.10 -7.94
C THR A 125 -10.18 1.52 -9.33
N LYS A 126 -11.03 1.90 -10.30
CA LYS A 126 -10.83 1.52 -11.71
C LYS A 126 -9.44 1.91 -12.25
N ASN A 127 -8.82 2.96 -11.71
CA ASN A 127 -7.63 3.61 -12.28
C ASN A 127 -6.44 3.65 -11.31
N LYS A 128 -6.57 3.07 -10.12
CA LYS A 128 -5.54 3.16 -9.09
C LYS A 128 -5.30 1.82 -8.41
N ILE A 129 -4.04 1.60 -8.08
CA ILE A 129 -3.59 0.48 -7.30
C ILE A 129 -2.86 1.02 -6.06
N ALA A 130 -3.21 0.49 -4.90
CA ALA A 130 -2.45 0.70 -3.69
C ALA A 130 -1.43 -0.44 -3.59
N LEU A 131 -0.21 -0.09 -3.25
CA LEU A 131 0.89 -1.01 -3.01
C LEU A 131 1.57 -0.63 -1.70
N ALA A 132 2.10 -1.61 -0.99
CA ALA A 132 2.93 -1.36 0.16
C ALA A 132 4.13 -2.30 0.19
N VAL A 133 5.20 -1.79 0.75
CA VAL A 133 6.38 -2.56 1.09
C VAL A 133 6.99 -1.95 2.34
N ASN A 134 7.51 -2.79 3.24
CA ASN A 134 8.12 -2.33 4.48
C ASN A 134 7.21 -1.40 5.32
N GLY A 135 5.91 -1.67 5.33
CA GLY A 135 4.92 -0.85 6.04
C GLY A 135 4.59 0.50 5.40
N ILE A 136 5.16 0.83 4.23
CA ILE A 136 4.97 2.11 3.55
C ILE A 136 3.98 1.95 2.39
N PRO A 137 2.75 2.49 2.49
CA PRO A 137 1.76 2.38 1.43
C PRO A 137 1.82 3.56 0.44
N THR A 138 1.82 3.24 -0.85
CA THR A 138 1.73 4.21 -1.95
C THR A 138 0.55 3.89 -2.85
N VAL A 139 -0.04 4.91 -3.46
CA VAL A 139 -1.09 4.74 -4.47
C VAL A 139 -0.57 5.29 -5.78
N VAL A 140 -0.62 4.47 -6.82
CA VAL A 140 -0.14 4.81 -8.16
C VAL A 140 -1.22 4.53 -9.20
N PRO A 141 -1.10 5.08 -10.42
CA PRO A 141 -1.98 4.71 -11.52
C PRO A 141 -1.96 3.20 -11.77
N LEU A 142 -3.12 2.62 -12.04
CA LEU A 142 -3.25 1.22 -12.43
C LEU A 142 -2.97 1.08 -13.93
N TYR A 143 -1.71 0.83 -14.26
CA TYR A 143 -1.29 0.34 -15.58
C TYR A 143 -1.62 -1.15 -15.73
N GLN A 144 -1.86 -1.62 -16.95
CA GLN A 144 -2.30 -3.00 -17.20
C GLN A 144 -1.29 -4.06 -16.73
N ASN A 145 -0.01 -3.77 -16.90
CA ASN A 145 1.12 -4.66 -16.60
C ASN A 145 1.63 -4.55 -15.16
N ILE A 146 1.14 -3.60 -14.35
CA ILE A 146 1.76 -3.29 -13.06
C ILE A 146 1.77 -4.49 -12.10
N GLU A 147 0.71 -5.30 -12.11
CA GLU A 147 0.65 -6.51 -11.30
C GLU A 147 1.66 -7.56 -11.76
N THR A 148 1.86 -7.71 -13.07
CA THR A 148 2.85 -8.60 -13.64
C THR A 148 4.25 -8.15 -13.26
N VAL A 149 4.54 -6.85 -13.37
CA VAL A 149 5.82 -6.26 -12.94
C VAL A 149 6.07 -6.55 -11.46
N ILE A 150 5.08 -6.31 -10.60
CA ILE A 150 5.22 -6.57 -9.16
C ILE A 150 5.43 -8.07 -8.88
N LYS A 151 4.70 -8.97 -9.56
CA LYS A 151 4.89 -10.43 -9.45
C LYS A 151 6.29 -10.86 -9.88
N THR A 152 6.80 -10.32 -10.99
CA THR A 152 8.15 -10.57 -11.49
C THR A 152 9.21 -10.10 -10.49
N ILE A 153 9.03 -8.93 -9.87
CA ILE A 153 9.95 -8.46 -8.82
C ILE A 153 9.87 -9.38 -7.60
N ASN A 154 8.66 -9.74 -7.17
CA ASN A 154 8.43 -10.61 -6.01
C ASN A 154 8.94 -12.06 -6.19
N SER A 155 9.32 -12.49 -7.40
CA SER A 155 10.02 -13.76 -7.58
C SER A 155 11.39 -13.79 -6.89
N GLY A 156 11.97 -12.60 -6.62
CA GLY A 156 13.28 -12.45 -6.00
C GLY A 156 14.44 -12.63 -6.97
N GLU A 157 14.18 -12.92 -8.24
CA GLU A 157 15.20 -12.97 -9.29
C GLU A 157 15.74 -11.58 -9.62
N VAL A 158 16.99 -11.52 -10.10
CA VAL A 158 17.58 -10.26 -10.56
C VAL A 158 16.98 -9.90 -11.91
N GLN A 159 16.31 -8.76 -11.98
CA GLN A 159 15.63 -8.27 -13.18
C GLN A 159 16.38 -7.08 -13.78
N SER A 160 16.48 -7.05 -15.11
CA SER A 160 16.93 -5.85 -15.82
C SER A 160 15.78 -4.86 -15.93
N VAL A 161 16.03 -3.60 -15.59
CA VAL A 161 15.04 -2.52 -15.74
C VAL A 161 14.61 -2.39 -17.20
N LYS A 162 15.57 -2.41 -18.13
CA LYS A 162 15.31 -2.43 -19.57
C LYS A 162 14.32 -3.54 -19.96
N LYS A 163 14.56 -4.78 -19.51
CA LYS A 163 13.68 -5.91 -19.83
C LYS A 163 12.28 -5.73 -19.23
N ILE A 164 12.17 -5.24 -17.99
CA ILE A 164 10.88 -4.91 -17.38
C ILE A 164 10.12 -3.93 -18.27
N LEU A 165 10.77 -2.87 -18.77
CA LEU A 165 10.15 -1.87 -19.63
C LEU A 165 9.77 -2.43 -21.01
N GLU A 166 10.60 -3.28 -21.62
CA GLU A 166 10.32 -3.93 -22.91
C GLU A 166 9.15 -4.92 -22.83
N ASP A 167 9.17 -5.81 -21.83
CA ASP A 167 8.09 -6.78 -21.57
C ASP A 167 6.78 -6.05 -21.26
N SER A 168 6.87 -4.90 -20.58
CA SER A 168 5.71 -4.07 -20.28
C SER A 168 5.13 -3.35 -21.50
N GLY A 169 5.99 -2.78 -22.35
CA GLY A 169 5.57 -2.08 -23.58
C GLY A 169 4.97 -3.02 -24.62
N SER A 170 5.52 -4.23 -24.76
CA SER A 170 5.00 -5.24 -25.70
C SER A 170 3.60 -5.75 -25.34
N LEU A 171 3.26 -5.77 -24.04
CA LEU A 171 1.93 -6.10 -23.55
C LEU A 171 0.94 -4.93 -23.69
N ALA A 172 1.41 -3.69 -23.56
CA ALA A 172 0.58 -2.50 -23.69
C ALA A 172 0.09 -2.25 -25.13
N ASN A 173 0.91 -2.59 -26.13
CA ASN A 173 0.56 -2.42 -27.55
C ASN A 173 -0.58 -3.35 -28.04
N LYS A 174 -1.15 -4.18 -27.17
CA LYS A 174 -2.23 -5.13 -27.50
C LYS A 174 -3.60 -4.69 -26.99
N ASP A 175 -3.72 -3.57 -26.28
CA ASP A 175 -4.97 -3.15 -25.63
C ASP A 175 -5.11 -1.61 -25.63
N GLU A 176 -6.15 -1.09 -26.27
CA GLU A 176 -6.30 0.34 -26.62
C GLU A 176 -6.70 1.25 -25.45
N HIS A 177 -6.89 0.70 -24.24
CA HIS A 177 -7.70 1.39 -23.24
C HIS A 177 -6.95 2.20 -22.17
N ARG A 178 -5.60 2.12 -22.04
CA ARG A 178 -4.79 3.06 -21.21
C ARG A 178 -3.33 3.14 -21.65
N GLU A 179 -2.81 4.36 -21.70
CA GLU A 179 -1.40 4.63 -22.02
C GLU A 179 -0.45 4.04 -20.97
N TYR A 180 0.35 3.07 -21.40
CA TYR A 180 1.59 2.70 -20.74
C TYR A 180 2.55 3.90 -20.76
N SER A 181 3.20 4.18 -19.63
CA SER A 181 4.26 5.19 -19.55
C SER A 181 5.51 4.56 -18.94
N VAL A 182 6.60 4.65 -19.69
CA VAL A 182 7.95 4.26 -19.25
C VAL A 182 8.32 5.03 -17.99
N GLU A 183 8.02 6.33 -17.95
CA GLU A 183 8.23 7.21 -16.81
C GLU A 183 7.41 6.75 -15.60
N GLY A 184 6.18 6.29 -15.82
CA GLY A 184 5.31 5.72 -14.79
C GLY A 184 5.91 4.48 -14.14
N ILE A 185 6.43 3.54 -14.93
CA ILE A 185 7.09 2.34 -14.40
C ILE A 185 8.41 2.69 -13.72
N LEU A 186 9.24 3.57 -14.29
CA LEU A 186 10.47 4.02 -13.64
C LEU A 186 10.19 4.75 -12.31
N SER A 187 9.14 5.56 -12.24
CA SER A 187 8.69 6.23 -11.02
C SER A 187 8.23 5.22 -9.95
N LEU A 188 7.51 4.18 -10.36
CA LEU A 188 7.16 3.07 -9.48
C LEU A 188 8.41 2.36 -8.96
N LEU A 189 9.35 1.99 -9.82
CA LEU A 189 10.57 1.30 -9.41
C LEU A 189 11.40 2.16 -8.45
N ASN A 190 11.53 3.46 -8.73
CA ASN A 190 12.16 4.40 -7.79
C ASN A 190 11.42 4.48 -6.45
N THR A 191 10.08 4.50 -6.45
CA THR A 191 9.30 4.47 -5.21
C THR A 191 9.59 3.20 -4.40
N LEU A 192 9.66 2.05 -5.07
CA LEU A 192 9.98 0.78 -4.43
C LEU A 192 11.42 0.76 -3.90
N LEU A 193 12.36 1.38 -4.61
CA LEU A 193 13.77 1.52 -4.18
C LEU A 193 13.85 2.39 -2.93
N CYS A 194 13.23 3.57 -2.94
CA CYS A 194 13.19 4.50 -1.81
C CYS A 194 12.50 3.89 -0.58
N ASN A 195 11.46 3.09 -0.78
CA ASN A 195 10.78 2.38 0.32
C ASN A 195 11.54 1.11 0.77
N GLY A 196 12.71 0.85 0.18
CA GLY A 196 13.56 -0.30 0.50
C GLY A 196 13.01 -1.65 0.05
N GLY A 197 11.98 -1.68 -0.81
CA GLY A 197 11.38 -2.90 -1.33
C GLY A 197 12.24 -3.62 -2.37
N ILE A 198 13.04 -2.86 -3.11
CA ILE A 198 14.02 -3.37 -4.06
C ILE A 198 15.39 -2.77 -3.77
N LYS A 199 16.44 -3.39 -4.34
CA LYS A 199 17.83 -2.90 -4.33
C LYS A 199 18.43 -2.98 -5.73
N ILE A 200 19.39 -2.11 -6.02
CA ILE A 200 20.22 -2.19 -7.23
C ILE A 200 21.29 -3.27 -7.02
N VAL A 201 21.53 -4.10 -8.04
CA VAL A 201 22.56 -5.14 -8.07
C VAL A 201 23.63 -4.72 -9.08
N LYS A 202 24.87 -4.60 -8.61
CA LYS A 202 26.05 -4.33 -9.45
C LYS A 202 26.55 -5.62 -10.10
#